data_AF-A0A838RYH4-F1
#
_entry.id   AF-A0A838RYH4-F1
#
_cell.length_a   1.000
_cell.length_b   1.000
_cell.length_c   1.000
_cell.angle_alpha   90.00
_cell.angle_beta   90.00
_cell.angle_gamma   90.00
#
_symmetry.space_group_name_H-M   'P 1'
#
loop_
_entity.id
_entity.type
_entity.pdbx_description
1 polymer ?
#
loop_
_entity_poly.entity_id
_entity_poly.type
_entity_poly.pdbx_seq_one_letter_code
_entity_poly.pdbx_strand_id
1 'polypeptide(L)'
;MGSITTSKYTGKPKIIVVSGVGLVAQVAHPTSLRWTATQALETLVRAASKLPESVELLIAGAGFISLAYGGKQESKSQMRQAEFLARLHDWTHATITNLLLSVPASNRELVFGIDVDVQGVRSGQFMAWVGRSGLVLIPKRYPSGAEDRFLAGVDAAHSSSYSRILDTNVGPTLMLVCHDAQVFNHRNQANVKRAKRVTARTRAAGELQRRVNRRITWGLNAVHEIKSQPNTLTFRNSYRQLRDDLQPDIRVCAGTGYDQKSVQPHAVPALLDRMTAPPALSLPKIIIFA
;
A
#
# COMPACT_ATOMS: atom_id res chain seq x y z
N MET A 1 11.42 -7.84 27.83
CA MET A 1 12.37 -8.08 26.73
C MET A 1 11.89 -9.31 25.97
N GLY A 2 11.22 -9.14 24.83
CA GLY A 2 10.65 -10.23 24.03
C GLY A 2 11.48 -10.49 22.78
N SER A 3 11.81 -11.76 22.52
CA SER A 3 12.70 -12.20 21.46
C SER A 3 12.12 -11.96 20.06
N ILE A 4 12.90 -11.32 19.19
CA ILE A 4 12.67 -11.22 17.75
C ILE A 4 12.85 -12.61 17.14
N THR A 5 11.76 -13.28 16.75
CA THR A 5 11.85 -14.51 15.96
C THR A 5 11.88 -14.14 14.47
N THR A 6 13.07 -13.88 13.92
CA THR A 6 13.29 -13.88 12.48
C THR A 6 14.49 -14.75 12.18
N SER A 7 14.30 -15.82 11.40
CA SER A 7 15.43 -16.54 10.80
C SER A 7 16.13 -15.54 9.87
N LYS A 8 17.33 -15.07 10.24
CA LYS A 8 18.13 -14.16 9.41
C LYS A 8 18.42 -14.81 8.07
N TYR A 9 17.83 -14.29 7.00
CA TYR A 9 18.35 -14.52 5.66
C TYR A 9 19.59 -13.64 5.47
N THR A 10 20.75 -14.24 5.20
CA THR A 10 22.05 -13.56 5.10
C THR A 10 22.43 -13.16 3.67
N GLY A 11 21.61 -13.54 2.67
CA GLY A 11 21.83 -13.15 1.27
C GLY A 11 21.52 -11.67 1.03
N LYS A 12 22.37 -10.97 0.29
CA LYS A 12 22.08 -9.62 -0.18
C LYS A 12 20.91 -9.66 -1.18
N PRO A 13 19.88 -8.81 -1.05
CA PRO A 13 18.77 -8.76 -1.99
C PRO A 13 19.26 -8.47 -3.40
N LYS A 14 18.85 -9.26 -4.38
CA LYS A 14 19.08 -8.92 -5.79
C LYS A 14 18.02 -7.92 -6.23
N ILE A 15 18.44 -6.83 -6.86
CA ILE A 15 17.58 -5.76 -7.35
C ILE A 15 17.77 -5.66 -8.85
N ILE A 16 16.70 -5.86 -9.61
CA ILE A 16 16.65 -5.66 -11.06
C ILE A 16 15.84 -4.39 -11.33
N VAL A 17 16.38 -3.49 -12.14
CA VAL A 17 15.66 -2.33 -12.66
C VAL A 17 15.24 -2.65 -14.10
N VAL A 18 13.95 -2.53 -14.37
CA VAL A 18 13.39 -2.62 -15.71
C VAL A 18 13.13 -1.20 -16.20
N SER A 19 13.67 -0.88 -17.38
CA SER A 19 13.54 0.44 -17.99
C SER A 19 12.08 0.81 -18.24
N GLY A 20 11.80 2.10 -18.12
CA GLY A 20 10.52 2.72 -18.44
C GLY A 20 10.68 4.24 -18.46
N VAL A 21 9.58 4.95 -18.66
CA VAL A 21 9.54 6.42 -18.72
C VAL A 21 8.49 6.93 -17.74
N GLY A 22 8.85 7.96 -16.97
CA GLY A 22 7.92 8.65 -16.09
C GLY A 22 8.54 9.03 -14.74
N LEU A 23 7.74 9.74 -13.95
CA LEU A 23 8.15 10.27 -12.64
C LEU A 23 7.94 9.28 -11.48
N VAL A 24 7.22 8.17 -11.72
CA VAL A 24 6.86 7.17 -10.72
C VAL A 24 7.42 5.82 -11.11
N ALA A 25 8.07 5.11 -10.18
CA ALA A 25 8.48 3.73 -10.36
C ALA A 25 7.68 2.74 -9.50
N GLN A 26 7.37 1.59 -10.07
CA GLN A 26 6.67 0.51 -9.39
C GLN A 26 7.67 -0.48 -8.79
N VAL A 27 7.47 -0.87 -7.54
CA VAL A 27 8.30 -1.86 -6.86
C VAL A 27 7.51 -3.14 -6.64
N ALA A 28 8.09 -4.26 -7.10
CA ALA A 28 7.65 -5.60 -6.80
C ALA A 28 8.66 -6.28 -5.86
N HIS A 29 8.15 -6.97 -4.83
CA HIS A 29 8.97 -7.70 -3.86
C HIS A 29 8.33 -9.05 -3.51
N PRO A 30 9.09 -10.04 -3.03
CA PRO A 30 8.50 -11.26 -2.50
C PRO A 30 7.55 -10.95 -1.35
N THR A 31 6.44 -11.68 -1.24
CA THR A 31 5.50 -11.50 -0.11
C THR A 31 6.11 -11.97 1.22
N SER A 32 7.02 -12.93 1.19
CA SER A 32 7.74 -13.41 2.38
C SER A 32 9.16 -12.84 2.45
N LEU A 33 9.26 -11.53 2.71
CA LEU A 33 10.54 -10.91 3.05
C LEU A 33 10.96 -11.36 4.45
N ARG A 34 11.99 -12.21 4.54
CA ARG A 34 12.62 -12.59 5.82
C ARG A 34 13.59 -11.50 6.29
N TRP A 35 13.16 -10.24 6.23
CA TRP A 35 13.97 -9.07 6.52
C TRP A 35 13.47 -8.38 7.78
N THR A 36 14.39 -7.72 8.48
CA THR A 36 13.99 -6.73 9.48
C THR A 36 13.41 -5.50 8.77
N ALA A 37 12.63 -4.69 9.49
CA ALA A 37 12.07 -3.45 8.95
C ALA A 37 13.17 -2.49 8.43
N THR A 38 14.29 -2.39 9.14
CA THR A 38 15.48 -1.63 8.70
C THR A 38 16.04 -2.15 7.39
N GLN A 39 16.25 -3.47 7.27
CA GLN A 39 16.77 -4.08 6.04
C GLN A 39 15.83 -3.86 4.83
N ALA A 40 14.53 -3.90 5.05
CA ALA A 40 13.53 -3.63 4.02
C ALA A 40 13.63 -2.16 3.54
N LEU A 41 13.70 -1.19 4.46
CA LEU A 41 13.84 0.23 4.14
C LEU A 41 15.17 0.55 3.45
N GLU A 42 16.30 0.06 3.98
CA GLU A 42 17.61 0.22 3.34
C GLU A 42 17.62 -0.34 1.92
N THR A 43 16.94 -1.48 1.71
CA THR A 43 16.83 -2.09 0.39
C THR A 43 15.98 -1.23 -0.54
N LEU A 44 14.88 -0.64 -0.06
CA LEU A 44 14.06 0.27 -0.85
C LEU A 44 14.83 1.56 -1.21
N VAL A 45 15.56 2.15 -0.27
CA VAL A 45 16.42 3.32 -0.52
C VAL A 45 17.52 3.00 -1.53
N ARG A 46 18.20 1.85 -1.37
CA ARG A 46 19.21 1.37 -2.33
C ARG A 46 18.61 1.07 -3.70
N ALA A 47 17.36 0.63 -3.76
CA ALA A 47 16.67 0.42 -5.02
C ALA A 47 16.33 1.75 -5.70
N ALA A 48 15.89 2.74 -4.92
CA ALA A 48 15.62 4.09 -5.38
C ALA A 48 16.85 4.74 -6.02
N SER A 49 18.04 4.59 -5.42
CA SER A 49 19.28 5.18 -5.97
C SER A 49 19.70 4.61 -7.33
N LYS A 50 19.16 3.46 -7.75
CA LYS A 50 19.45 2.85 -9.06
C LYS A 50 18.53 3.32 -10.18
N LEU A 51 17.50 4.10 -9.87
CA LEU A 51 16.57 4.61 -10.87
C LEU A 51 17.15 5.81 -11.63
N PRO A 52 16.63 6.11 -12.84
CA PRO A 52 16.92 7.36 -13.54
C PRO A 52 16.60 8.58 -12.68
N GLU A 53 17.32 9.68 -12.88
CA GLU A 53 17.11 10.95 -12.16
C GLU A 53 15.70 11.51 -12.37
N SER A 54 15.08 11.23 -13.53
CA SER A 54 13.72 11.65 -13.84
C SER A 54 12.64 11.01 -12.96
N VAL A 55 12.97 9.97 -12.18
CA VAL A 55 12.01 9.36 -11.25
C VAL A 55 12.03 10.10 -9.92
N GLU A 56 10.89 10.62 -9.52
CA GLU A 56 10.67 11.41 -8.30
C GLU A 56 10.12 10.57 -7.14
N LEU A 57 9.35 9.52 -7.45
CA LEU A 57 8.60 8.73 -6.45
C LEU A 57 8.68 7.23 -6.75
N LEU A 58 8.76 6.41 -5.70
CA LEU A 58 8.61 4.96 -5.78
C LEU A 58 7.43 4.44 -4.97
N ILE A 59 6.72 3.43 -5.47
CA ILE A 59 5.65 2.73 -4.76
C ILE A 59 5.94 1.23 -4.60
N ALA A 60 6.03 0.76 -3.36
CA ALA A 60 6.11 -0.66 -3.00
C ALA A 60 4.76 -1.23 -2.56
N GLY A 61 4.71 -2.57 -2.46
CA GLY A 61 3.50 -3.30 -2.08
C GLY A 61 3.08 -3.07 -0.63
N ALA A 62 1.87 -3.55 -0.32
CA ALA A 62 1.42 -3.62 1.05
C ALA A 62 2.08 -4.78 1.79
N GLY A 63 2.30 -4.62 3.09
CA GLY A 63 3.10 -5.56 3.88
C GLY A 63 4.57 -5.63 3.46
N PHE A 64 5.12 -4.57 2.84
CA PHE A 64 6.56 -4.47 2.56
C PHE A 64 7.37 -4.49 3.86
N ILE A 65 6.82 -3.86 4.90
CA ILE A 65 7.29 -3.95 6.28
C ILE A 65 6.20 -4.63 7.11
N SER A 66 6.61 -5.54 7.98
CA SER A 66 5.75 -6.14 9.00
C SER A 66 6.27 -5.80 10.38
N LEU A 67 5.39 -5.33 11.26
CA LEU A 67 5.70 -4.97 12.64
C LEU A 67 4.84 -5.79 13.60
N ALA A 68 5.38 -6.12 14.77
CA ALA A 68 4.61 -6.67 15.88
C ALA A 68 4.24 -5.55 16.84
N TYR A 69 2.95 -5.36 17.12
CA TYR A 69 2.47 -4.32 18.02
C TYR A 69 2.95 -4.58 19.45
N GLY A 70 3.71 -3.62 20.00
CA GLY A 70 4.29 -3.71 21.34
C GLY A 70 3.38 -3.22 22.47
N GLY A 71 2.12 -2.87 22.18
CA GLY A 71 1.17 -2.33 23.15
C GLY A 71 0.46 -3.38 24.00
N LYS A 72 -0.55 -2.94 24.75
CA LYS A 72 -1.40 -3.81 25.58
C LYS A 72 -2.14 -4.84 24.71
N GLN A 73 -2.51 -5.94 25.35
CA GLN A 73 -3.38 -6.92 24.74
C GLN A 73 -4.78 -6.33 24.51
N GLU A 74 -5.35 -6.57 23.33
CA GLU A 74 -6.63 -6.02 22.89
C GLU A 74 -7.50 -7.16 22.35
N SER A 75 -8.77 -7.19 22.74
CA SER A 75 -9.73 -8.11 22.15
C SER A 75 -10.05 -7.74 20.70
N LYS A 76 -10.61 -8.69 19.92
CA LYS A 76 -11.06 -8.41 18.55
C LYS A 76 -12.07 -7.25 18.47
N SER A 77 -12.92 -7.09 19.47
CA SER A 77 -13.88 -5.98 19.53
C SER A 77 -13.16 -4.65 19.73
N GLN A 78 -12.22 -4.58 20.69
CA GLN A 78 -11.43 -3.38 20.96
C GLN A 78 -10.58 -2.98 19.74
N MET A 79 -10.00 -3.94 19.03
CA MET A 79 -9.22 -3.65 17.82
C MET A 79 -10.04 -2.92 16.76
N ARG A 80 -11.35 -3.15 16.68
CA ARG A 80 -12.23 -2.53 15.67
C ARG A 80 -12.66 -1.10 16.02
N GLN A 81 -12.36 -0.63 17.24
CA GLN A 81 -12.73 0.69 17.74
C GLN A 81 -11.83 1.80 17.18
N ALA A 82 -12.35 3.03 17.17
CA ALA A 82 -11.66 4.21 16.63
C ALA A 82 -10.40 4.56 17.45
N GLU A 83 -10.53 4.46 18.76
CA GLU A 83 -9.50 4.75 19.75
C GLU A 83 -8.30 3.81 19.59
N PHE A 84 -8.57 2.54 19.27
CA PHE A 84 -7.49 1.61 18.98
C PHE A 84 -6.78 1.94 17.68
N LEU A 85 -7.53 2.29 16.61
CA LEU A 85 -6.91 2.74 15.37
C LEU A 85 -6.00 3.96 15.59
N ALA A 86 -6.44 4.94 16.38
CA ALA A 86 -5.64 6.11 16.71
C ALA A 86 -4.33 5.71 17.42
N ARG A 87 -4.41 4.90 18.49
CA ARG A 87 -3.22 4.40 19.20
C ARG A 87 -2.29 3.59 18.30
N LEU A 88 -2.84 2.72 17.47
CA LEU A 88 -2.07 1.88 16.55
C LEU A 88 -1.38 2.72 15.48
N HIS A 89 -2.06 3.76 14.98
CA HIS A 89 -1.53 4.72 14.02
C HIS A 89 -0.37 5.51 14.63
N ASP A 90 -0.55 6.10 15.81
CA ASP A 90 0.49 6.87 16.50
C ASP A 90 1.73 6.02 16.80
N TRP A 91 1.52 4.79 17.31
CA TRP A 91 2.60 3.86 17.58
C TRP A 91 3.35 3.47 16.31
N THR A 92 2.63 3.22 15.21
CA THR A 92 3.22 2.85 13.92
C THR A 92 3.99 4.03 13.33
N HIS A 93 3.42 5.23 13.38
CA HIS A 93 4.06 6.46 12.91
C HIS A 93 5.36 6.73 13.65
N ALA A 94 5.36 6.65 14.99
CA ALA A 94 6.56 6.80 15.79
C ALA A 94 7.62 5.73 15.48
N THR A 95 7.19 4.47 15.33
CA THR A 95 8.09 3.35 15.00
C THR A 95 8.76 3.55 13.64
N ILE A 96 8.01 3.91 12.61
CA ILE A 96 8.55 4.16 11.26
C ILE A 96 9.43 5.40 11.25
N THR A 97 9.05 6.47 11.95
CA THR A 97 9.87 7.68 12.08
C THR A 97 11.25 7.33 12.66
N ASN A 98 11.29 6.56 13.75
CA ASN A 98 12.56 6.11 14.35
C ASN A 98 13.38 5.21 13.40
N LEU A 99 12.71 4.33 12.65
CA LEU A 99 13.39 3.51 11.64
C LEU A 99 13.99 4.37 10.52
N LEU A 100 13.30 5.41 10.08
CA LEU A 100 13.78 6.31 9.03
C LEU A 100 15.04 7.08 9.45
N LEU A 101 15.21 7.39 10.74
CA LEU A 101 16.45 7.99 11.28
C LEU A 101 17.65 7.04 11.21
N SER A 102 17.41 5.72 11.13
CA SER A 102 18.46 4.70 11.11
C SER A 102 18.92 4.29 9.70
N VAL A 103 18.24 4.77 8.65
CA VAL A 103 18.54 4.42 7.25
C VAL A 103 19.01 5.65 6.47
N PRO A 104 19.82 5.49 5.40
CA PRO A 104 20.21 6.61 4.56
C PRO A 104 18.98 7.33 3.99
N ALA A 105 19.04 8.66 3.93
CA ALA A 105 17.99 9.45 3.30
C ALA A 105 17.89 9.10 1.80
N SER A 106 16.65 9.02 1.30
CA SER A 106 16.41 8.92 -0.14
C SER A 106 16.32 10.31 -0.75
N ASN A 107 16.84 10.47 -1.96
CA ASN A 107 16.64 11.68 -2.76
C ASN A 107 15.26 11.70 -3.46
N ARG A 108 14.44 10.67 -3.27
CA ARG A 108 13.13 10.48 -3.88
C ARG A 108 12.08 10.25 -2.81
N GLU A 109 10.84 10.52 -3.13
CA GLU A 109 9.73 10.16 -2.26
C GLU A 109 9.52 8.64 -2.26
N LEU A 110 9.26 8.08 -1.09
CA LEU A 110 9.03 6.65 -0.91
C LEU A 110 7.61 6.41 -0.45
N VAL A 111 6.92 5.50 -1.14
CA VAL A 111 5.63 4.96 -0.70
C VAL A 111 5.75 3.47 -0.51
N PHE A 112 5.38 2.96 0.65
CA PHE A 112 5.44 1.53 0.97
C PHE A 112 4.35 1.17 1.97
N GLY A 113 3.86 -0.07 1.92
CA GLY A 113 2.88 -0.51 2.90
C GLY A 113 3.47 -1.22 4.11
N ILE A 114 2.75 -1.10 5.21
CA ILE A 114 3.12 -1.59 6.53
C ILE A 114 1.97 -2.44 7.05
N ASP A 115 2.26 -3.68 7.38
CA ASP A 115 1.36 -4.55 8.11
C ASP A 115 1.78 -4.58 9.59
N VAL A 116 0.80 -4.51 10.49
CA VAL A 116 1.02 -4.56 11.94
C VAL A 116 0.23 -5.71 12.52
N ASP A 117 0.95 -6.69 13.05
CA ASP A 117 0.40 -7.85 13.73
C ASP A 117 0.16 -7.52 15.20
N VAL A 118 -1.10 -7.67 15.61
CA VAL A 118 -1.57 -7.52 16.99
C VAL A 118 -1.99 -8.91 17.45
N GLN A 119 -1.23 -9.51 18.37
CA GLN A 119 -1.47 -10.88 18.87
C GLN A 119 -1.55 -11.94 17.76
N GLY A 120 -0.68 -11.86 16.76
CA GLY A 120 -0.66 -12.80 15.63
C GLY A 120 -1.79 -12.59 14.61
N VAL A 121 -2.57 -11.52 14.74
CA VAL A 121 -3.57 -11.10 13.75
C VAL A 121 -3.12 -9.81 13.08
N ARG A 122 -3.13 -9.79 11.75
CA ARG A 122 -2.75 -8.62 10.94
C ARG A 122 -3.84 -7.53 10.98
N SER A 123 -3.93 -6.86 12.12
CA SER A 123 -4.99 -5.89 12.42
C SER A 123 -4.67 -4.48 11.91
N GLY A 124 -3.39 -4.09 11.84
CA GLY A 124 -2.98 -2.83 11.22
C GLY A 124 -2.57 -3.03 9.78
N GLN A 125 -3.14 -2.26 8.86
CA GLN A 125 -2.70 -2.23 7.47
C GLN A 125 -2.63 -0.76 7.03
N PHE A 126 -1.44 -0.29 6.72
CA PHE A 126 -1.16 1.11 6.42
C PHE A 126 -0.32 1.25 5.15
N MET A 127 -0.35 2.44 4.57
CA MET A 127 0.62 2.93 3.60
C MET A 127 1.35 4.10 4.24
N ALA A 128 2.68 4.08 4.20
CA ALA A 128 3.52 5.22 4.53
C ALA A 128 3.93 5.93 3.24
N TRP A 129 3.82 7.25 3.25
CA TRP A 129 4.51 8.14 2.31
C TRP A 129 5.58 8.90 3.08
N VAL A 130 6.79 8.91 2.53
CA VAL A 130 7.95 9.65 3.05
C VAL A 130 8.40 10.62 1.98
N GLY A 131 8.23 11.91 2.24
CA GLY A 131 8.65 12.98 1.34
C GLY A 131 9.29 14.14 2.10
N ARG A 132 9.39 15.30 1.44
CA ARG A 132 10.08 16.48 1.99
C ARG A 132 9.42 17.03 3.25
N SER A 133 8.11 16.90 3.39
CA SER A 133 7.36 17.34 4.58
C SER A 133 7.32 16.30 5.71
N GLY A 134 8.00 15.15 5.53
CA GLY A 134 8.11 14.10 6.53
C GLY A 134 7.30 12.85 6.19
N LEU A 135 6.90 12.13 7.24
CA LEU A 135 6.15 10.88 7.16
C LEU A 135 4.64 11.14 7.31
N VAL A 136 3.87 10.65 6.34
CA VAL A 136 2.41 10.54 6.45
C VAL A 136 2.01 9.06 6.41
N LEU A 137 1.20 8.64 7.38
CA LEU A 137 0.70 7.27 7.49
C LEU A 137 -0.80 7.23 7.17
N ILE A 138 -1.17 6.41 6.19
CA ILE A 138 -2.53 6.26 5.67
C ILE A 138 -3.07 4.87 6.04
N PRO A 139 -4.08 4.76 6.93
CA PRO A 139 -4.69 3.47 7.26
C PRO A 139 -5.59 2.98 6.13
N LYS A 140 -5.60 1.67 5.86
CA LYS A 140 -6.57 1.00 4.98
C LYS A 140 -8.00 1.24 5.46
N ARG A 141 -8.94 1.38 4.53
CA ARG A 141 -10.35 1.72 4.85
C ARG A 141 -11.33 0.69 4.34
N TYR A 142 -11.01 0.02 3.25
CA TYR A 142 -11.91 -0.93 2.62
C TYR A 142 -11.49 -2.36 3.00
N PRO A 143 -12.08 -2.95 4.05
CA PRO A 143 -11.82 -4.34 4.40
C PRO A 143 -12.34 -5.28 3.30
N SER A 144 -11.64 -6.39 3.11
CA SER A 144 -12.03 -7.46 2.21
C SER A 144 -12.19 -8.79 2.95
N GLY A 145 -13.28 -9.51 2.67
CA GLY A 145 -13.53 -10.84 3.23
C GLY A 145 -13.44 -10.87 4.77
N ALA A 146 -12.49 -11.66 5.28
CA ALA A 146 -12.33 -11.85 6.73
C ALA A 146 -11.77 -10.62 7.47
N GLU A 147 -11.14 -9.67 6.77
CA GLU A 147 -10.52 -8.47 7.36
C GLU A 147 -11.53 -7.63 8.15
N ASP A 148 -12.80 -7.64 7.77
CA ASP A 148 -13.88 -6.91 8.43
C ASP A 148 -14.05 -7.26 9.92
N ARG A 149 -13.52 -8.43 10.33
CA ARG A 149 -13.60 -8.94 11.70
C ARG A 149 -12.43 -8.54 12.59
N PHE A 150 -11.36 -7.99 12.04
CA PHE A 150 -10.12 -7.73 12.81
C PHE A 150 -9.35 -6.49 12.39
N LEU A 151 -9.64 -5.88 11.24
CA LEU A 151 -8.96 -4.68 10.78
C LEU A 151 -9.24 -3.50 11.73
N ALA A 152 -8.19 -2.80 12.09
CA ALA A 152 -8.26 -1.73 13.07
C ALA A 152 -9.14 -0.57 12.59
N GLY A 153 -10.06 -0.10 13.45
CA GLY A 153 -10.95 1.03 13.15
C GLY A 153 -11.92 0.81 12.00
N VAL A 154 -12.18 -0.44 11.61
CA VAL A 154 -13.10 -0.77 10.51
C VAL A 154 -14.55 -0.33 10.79
N ASP A 155 -14.97 -0.31 12.06
CA ASP A 155 -16.30 0.14 12.46
C ASP A 155 -16.38 1.65 12.76
N ALA A 156 -15.25 2.33 12.78
CA ALA A 156 -15.17 3.74 13.17
C ALA A 156 -15.58 4.67 12.03
N ALA A 157 -16.62 5.48 12.27
CA ALA A 157 -17.00 6.59 11.40
C ALA A 157 -15.93 7.69 11.29
N HIS A 158 -14.94 7.72 12.21
CA HIS A 158 -13.85 8.71 12.27
C HIS A 158 -12.70 8.40 11.30
N SER A 159 -12.96 7.54 10.32
CA SER A 159 -12.05 7.24 9.23
C SER A 159 -11.61 8.45 8.41
N SER A 160 -12.43 9.50 8.40
CA SER A 160 -12.30 10.67 7.56
C SER A 160 -11.26 11.69 8.03
N SER A 161 -10.68 11.57 9.22
CA SER A 161 -9.66 12.53 9.67
C SER A 161 -8.31 12.38 8.94
N TYR A 162 -8.02 11.20 8.40
CA TYR A 162 -6.76 10.93 7.72
C TYR A 162 -6.82 11.36 6.25
N SER A 163 -5.99 12.32 5.86
CA SER A 163 -5.87 12.69 4.45
C SER A 163 -5.35 11.52 3.64
N ARG A 164 -5.93 11.34 2.45
CA ARG A 164 -5.56 10.32 1.46
C ARG A 164 -5.12 10.92 0.15
N ILE A 165 -5.30 12.22 -0.01
CA ILE A 165 -4.81 12.97 -1.16
C ILE A 165 -3.70 13.83 -0.59
N LEU A 166 -2.47 13.54 -1.03
CA LEU A 166 -1.28 14.25 -0.61
C LEU A 166 -0.70 15.02 -1.80
N ASP A 167 -0.14 16.19 -1.54
CA ASP A 167 0.64 16.91 -2.53
C ASP A 167 2.06 16.33 -2.54
N THR A 168 2.36 15.55 -3.57
CA THR A 168 3.64 14.84 -3.77
C THR A 168 4.47 15.52 -4.85
N ASN A 169 5.74 15.12 -5.02
CA ASN A 169 6.58 15.62 -6.12
C ASN A 169 5.98 15.36 -7.52
N VAL A 170 5.04 14.41 -7.65
CA VAL A 170 4.37 14.09 -8.92
C VAL A 170 2.97 14.73 -9.05
N GLY A 171 2.62 15.62 -8.11
CA GLY A 171 1.34 16.34 -8.03
C GLY A 171 0.40 15.80 -6.95
N PRO A 172 -0.88 16.23 -6.95
CA PRO A 172 -1.89 15.70 -6.04
C PRO A 172 -2.12 14.21 -6.27
N THR A 173 -1.88 13.41 -5.22
CA THR A 173 -1.81 11.95 -5.31
C THR A 173 -2.75 11.28 -4.32
N LEU A 174 -3.65 10.44 -4.83
CA LEU A 174 -4.53 9.58 -4.06
C LEU A 174 -3.80 8.31 -3.60
N MET A 175 -3.82 8.05 -2.30
CA MET A 175 -3.16 6.92 -1.64
C MET A 175 -4.17 5.83 -1.29
N LEU A 176 -3.95 4.62 -1.80
CA LEU A 176 -4.83 3.46 -1.68
C LEU A 176 -4.08 2.26 -1.09
N VAL A 177 -4.72 1.54 -0.18
CA VAL A 177 -4.17 0.31 0.39
C VAL A 177 -4.95 -0.90 -0.13
N CYS A 178 -4.33 -1.64 -1.04
CA CYS A 178 -4.79 -2.89 -1.62
C CYS A 178 -6.25 -2.78 -2.11
N HIS A 179 -7.18 -3.36 -1.37
CA HIS A 179 -8.61 -3.39 -1.68
C HIS A 179 -9.31 -2.03 -1.62
N ASP A 180 -8.68 -0.96 -1.12
CA ASP A 180 -9.23 0.39 -1.21
C ASP A 180 -9.59 0.79 -2.65
N ALA A 181 -8.81 0.35 -3.65
CA ALA A 181 -9.12 0.62 -5.06
C ALA A 181 -10.47 0.03 -5.49
N GLN A 182 -10.91 -1.07 -4.87
CA GLN A 182 -12.11 -1.78 -5.26
C GLN A 182 -13.41 -1.00 -5.00
N VAL A 183 -13.36 0.12 -4.27
CA VAL A 183 -14.52 1.01 -4.11
C VAL A 183 -14.96 1.64 -5.44
N PHE A 184 -14.02 1.78 -6.38
CA PHE A 184 -14.29 2.33 -7.71
C PHE A 184 -14.85 1.26 -8.65
N ASN A 185 -14.84 -0.02 -8.25
CA ASN A 185 -15.33 -1.08 -9.11
C ASN A 185 -16.89 -1.12 -9.16
N HIS A 186 -17.50 -1.00 -10.34
CA HIS A 186 -18.97 -1.01 -10.54
C HIS A 186 -19.67 -2.22 -9.90
N ARG A 187 -19.09 -3.41 -10.00
CA ARG A 187 -19.68 -4.62 -9.38
C ARG A 187 -19.71 -4.49 -7.85
N ASN A 188 -18.63 -3.97 -7.27
CA ASN A 188 -18.57 -3.72 -5.84
C ASN A 188 -19.49 -2.58 -5.42
N GLN A 189 -19.59 -1.51 -6.21
CA GLN A 189 -20.54 -0.43 -5.96
C GLN A 189 -21.99 -0.92 -5.99
N ALA A 190 -22.35 -1.78 -6.96
CA ALA A 190 -23.68 -2.37 -7.03
C ALA A 190 -23.98 -3.24 -5.79
N ASN A 191 -23.02 -4.04 -5.34
CA ASN A 191 -23.16 -4.84 -4.12
C ASN A 191 -23.32 -3.96 -2.86
N VAL A 192 -22.55 -2.88 -2.78
CA VAL A 192 -22.64 -1.90 -1.67
C VAL A 192 -23.99 -1.20 -1.65
N LYS A 193 -24.52 -0.78 -2.81
CA LYS A 193 -25.84 -0.12 -2.94
C LYS A 193 -27.01 -1.05 -2.59
N ARG A 194 -26.87 -2.36 -2.83
CA ARG A 194 -27.90 -3.38 -2.52
C ARG A 194 -27.87 -3.88 -1.07
N ALA A 195 -26.88 -3.48 -0.27
CA ALA A 195 -26.78 -3.91 1.12
C ALA A 195 -27.94 -3.34 1.95
N LYS A 196 -28.75 -4.23 2.54
CA LYS A 196 -29.91 -3.85 3.38
C LYS A 196 -29.53 -3.14 4.68
N ARG A 197 -28.25 -3.19 5.08
CA ARG A 197 -27.70 -2.54 6.28
C ARG A 197 -26.42 -1.81 5.90
N VAL A 198 -26.18 -0.65 6.51
CA VAL A 198 -24.92 0.09 6.36
C VAL A 198 -23.79 -0.72 6.99
N THR A 199 -22.88 -1.24 6.17
CA THR A 199 -21.69 -1.97 6.63
C THR A 199 -20.47 -1.05 6.69
N ALA A 200 -19.40 -1.48 7.36
CA ALA A 200 -18.09 -0.82 7.30
C ALA A 200 -17.64 -0.57 5.85
N ARG A 201 -17.82 -1.59 4.99
CA ARG A 201 -17.53 -1.54 3.56
C ARG A 201 -18.37 -0.49 2.82
N THR A 202 -19.66 -0.34 3.17
CA THR A 202 -20.55 0.68 2.60
C THR A 202 -20.09 2.09 3.00
N ARG A 203 -19.72 2.31 4.27
CA ARG A 203 -19.22 3.60 4.77
C ARG A 203 -17.91 4.00 4.08
N ALA A 204 -16.94 3.08 4.04
CA ALA A 204 -15.65 3.30 3.40
C ALA A 204 -15.78 3.64 1.90
N ALA A 205 -16.67 2.96 1.17
CA ALA A 205 -16.93 3.27 -0.23
C ALA A 205 -17.49 4.69 -0.42
N GLY A 206 -18.51 5.06 0.36
CA GLY A 206 -19.10 6.40 0.28
C GLY A 206 -18.11 7.51 0.62
N GLU A 207 -17.24 7.30 1.62
CA GLU A 207 -16.21 8.27 1.99
C GLU A 207 -15.13 8.43 0.93
N LEU A 208 -14.61 7.33 0.37
CA LEU A 208 -13.57 7.39 -0.67
C LEU A 208 -14.10 8.04 -1.95
N GLN A 209 -15.34 7.73 -2.34
CA GLN A 209 -16.00 8.35 -3.50
C GLN A 209 -16.22 9.86 -3.32
N ARG A 210 -16.57 10.33 -2.11
CA ARG A 210 -16.70 11.79 -1.87
C ARG A 210 -15.36 12.54 -1.94
N ARG A 211 -14.23 11.87 -1.67
CA ARG A 211 -12.91 12.51 -1.65
C ARG A 211 -12.31 12.74 -3.04
N VAL A 212 -12.70 11.94 -4.03
CA VAL A 212 -12.25 12.10 -5.42
C VAL A 212 -12.96 13.24 -6.16
N ASN A 213 -13.56 14.20 -5.44
CA ASN A 213 -14.12 15.44 -6.01
C ASN A 213 -13.04 16.51 -6.27
N ARG A 214 -11.81 16.31 -5.81
CA ARG A 214 -10.66 17.18 -6.12
C ARG A 214 -9.93 16.65 -7.35
N ARG A 215 -9.25 17.53 -8.11
CA ARG A 215 -8.38 17.11 -9.21
C ARG A 215 -7.21 16.29 -8.65
N ILE A 216 -7.10 15.05 -9.09
CA ILE A 216 -6.04 14.12 -8.70
C ILE A 216 -5.21 13.76 -9.93
N THR A 217 -3.89 13.87 -9.82
CA THR A 217 -2.97 13.58 -10.91
C THR A 217 -2.52 12.12 -10.91
N TRP A 218 -2.31 11.56 -9.71
CA TRP A 218 -1.87 10.18 -9.51
C TRP A 218 -2.73 9.41 -8.52
N GLY A 219 -2.91 8.11 -8.77
CA GLY A 219 -3.42 7.14 -7.81
C GLY A 219 -2.36 6.07 -7.54
N LEU A 220 -1.91 5.94 -6.30
CA LEU A 220 -0.93 4.93 -5.91
C LEU A 220 -1.59 3.87 -5.04
N ASN A 221 -1.46 2.61 -5.42
CA ASN A 221 -1.98 1.50 -4.64
C ASN A 221 -0.87 0.57 -4.14
N ALA A 222 -0.80 0.36 -2.82
CA ALA A 222 0.05 -0.66 -2.24
C ALA A 222 -0.73 -1.99 -2.20
N VAL A 223 -0.42 -2.91 -3.11
CA VAL A 223 -1.08 -4.23 -3.19
C VAL A 223 -0.30 -5.24 -2.37
N HIS A 224 -0.99 -6.05 -1.55
CA HIS A 224 -0.33 -7.03 -0.67
C HIS A 224 0.38 -8.14 -1.46
N GLU A 225 -0.34 -8.76 -2.38
CA GLU A 225 0.17 -9.95 -3.06
C GLU A 225 -0.55 -10.19 -4.40
N ILE A 226 0.25 -10.52 -5.41
CA ILE A 226 -0.21 -11.13 -6.65
C ILE A 226 0.21 -12.61 -6.67
N LYS A 227 -0.78 -13.51 -6.71
CA LYS A 227 -0.58 -14.97 -6.83
C LYS A 227 -0.74 -15.46 -8.26
N SER A 228 -1.38 -14.67 -9.10
CA SER A 228 -1.72 -15.07 -10.46
C SER A 228 -2.10 -13.84 -11.30
N GLN A 229 -2.07 -14.01 -12.62
CA GLN A 229 -2.54 -13.02 -13.57
C GLN A 229 -4.02 -12.62 -13.34
N PRO A 230 -4.97 -13.54 -13.06
CA PRO A 230 -6.34 -13.17 -12.68
C PRO A 230 -6.46 -12.17 -11.52
N ASN A 231 -5.59 -12.23 -10.50
CA ASN A 231 -5.65 -11.29 -9.37
C ASN A 231 -5.44 -9.84 -9.79
N THR A 232 -4.63 -9.60 -10.83
CA THR A 232 -4.38 -8.26 -11.37
C THR A 232 -5.59 -7.65 -12.06
N LEU A 233 -6.51 -8.47 -12.59
CA LEU A 233 -7.66 -8.00 -13.37
C LEU A 233 -8.63 -7.17 -12.52
N THR A 234 -8.84 -7.54 -11.26
CA THR A 234 -9.72 -6.80 -10.37
C THR A 234 -9.19 -5.40 -10.07
N PHE A 235 -7.88 -5.28 -9.83
CA PHE A 235 -7.23 -3.98 -9.66
C PHE A 235 -7.28 -3.16 -10.94
N ARG A 236 -6.91 -3.76 -12.08
CA ARG A 236 -6.98 -3.13 -13.40
C ARG A 236 -8.36 -2.53 -13.69
N ASN A 237 -9.42 -3.30 -13.46
CA ASN A 237 -10.78 -2.84 -13.71
C ASN A 237 -11.15 -1.68 -12.78
N SER A 238 -10.70 -1.74 -11.52
CA SER A 238 -10.95 -0.67 -10.55
C SER A 238 -10.20 0.62 -10.91
N TYR A 239 -8.95 0.52 -11.38
CA TYR A 239 -8.16 1.68 -11.81
C TYR A 239 -8.72 2.33 -13.07
N ARG A 240 -9.17 1.52 -14.02
CA ARG A 240 -9.86 2.01 -15.22
C ARG A 240 -11.14 2.74 -14.87
N GLN A 241 -11.97 2.20 -13.99
CA GLN A 241 -13.21 2.86 -13.58
C GLN A 241 -12.98 4.13 -12.76
N LEU A 242 -11.94 4.16 -11.91
CA LEU A 242 -11.51 5.41 -11.27
C LEU A 242 -11.15 6.47 -12.31
N ARG A 243 -10.39 6.10 -13.35
CA ARG A 243 -10.01 7.03 -14.41
C ARG A 243 -11.19 7.42 -15.27
N ASP A 244 -11.75 6.46 -15.97
CA ASP A 244 -12.71 6.66 -17.05
C ASP A 244 -14.04 7.26 -16.53
N ASP A 245 -14.45 6.93 -15.30
CA ASP A 245 -15.76 7.35 -14.76
C ASP A 245 -15.66 8.52 -13.76
N LEU A 246 -14.50 8.75 -13.11
CA LEU A 246 -14.38 9.72 -12.00
C LEU A 246 -13.27 10.77 -12.18
N GLN A 247 -12.13 10.41 -12.75
CA GLN A 247 -10.96 11.29 -12.92
C GLN A 247 -10.24 11.00 -14.26
N PRO A 248 -10.74 11.47 -15.41
CA PRO A 248 -10.26 11.05 -16.76
C PRO A 248 -8.75 11.16 -17.00
N ASP A 249 -8.12 12.15 -16.36
CA ASP A 249 -6.69 12.46 -16.50
C ASP A 249 -5.80 11.77 -15.46
N ILE A 250 -6.38 11.02 -14.51
CA ILE A 250 -5.59 10.36 -13.46
C ILE A 250 -4.72 9.26 -14.04
N ARG A 251 -3.49 9.19 -13.55
CA ARG A 251 -2.58 8.06 -13.77
C ARG A 251 -2.57 7.19 -12.53
N VAL A 252 -2.78 5.89 -12.67
CA VAL A 252 -2.87 4.97 -11.54
C VAL A 252 -1.83 3.88 -11.72
N CYS A 253 -1.09 3.55 -10.66
CA CYS A 253 -0.19 2.40 -10.66
C CYS A 253 -0.12 1.75 -9.28
N ALA A 254 0.45 0.55 -9.24
CA ALA A 254 0.62 -0.20 -8.00
C ALA A 254 2.06 -0.63 -7.76
N GLY A 255 2.45 -0.68 -6.48
CA GLY A 255 3.51 -1.55 -5.99
C GLY A 255 2.89 -2.84 -5.46
N THR A 256 3.63 -3.95 -5.44
CA THR A 256 3.04 -5.24 -5.02
C THR A 256 4.04 -6.20 -4.39
N GLY A 257 3.55 -7.00 -3.43
CA GLY A 257 4.15 -8.30 -3.13
C GLY A 257 3.87 -9.30 -4.27
N TYR A 258 4.75 -10.26 -4.51
CA TYR A 258 4.51 -11.41 -5.40
C TYR A 258 4.86 -12.73 -4.71
N ASP A 259 4.06 -13.74 -4.98
CA ASP A 259 4.30 -15.09 -4.49
C ASP A 259 5.37 -15.78 -5.34
N GLN A 260 6.56 -15.97 -4.77
CA GLN A 260 7.69 -16.62 -5.45
C GLN A 260 7.40 -18.08 -5.86
N LYS A 261 6.40 -18.73 -5.27
CA LYS A 261 6.05 -20.12 -5.60
C LYS A 261 5.16 -20.22 -6.85
N SER A 262 4.32 -19.21 -7.08
CA SER A 262 3.31 -19.23 -8.15
C SER A 262 3.60 -18.25 -9.29
N VAL A 263 4.40 -17.21 -9.04
CA VAL A 263 4.73 -16.19 -10.03
C VAL A 263 6.22 -16.29 -10.40
N GLN A 264 6.47 -16.64 -11.66
CA GLN A 264 7.82 -16.61 -12.21
C GLN A 264 8.35 -15.17 -12.26
N PRO A 265 9.60 -14.90 -11.84
CA PRO A 265 10.09 -13.53 -11.74
C PRO A 265 10.07 -12.72 -13.04
N HIS A 266 10.30 -13.37 -14.19
CA HIS A 266 10.26 -12.71 -15.50
C HIS A 266 8.84 -12.25 -15.89
N ALA A 267 7.79 -12.81 -15.27
CA ALA A 267 6.41 -12.41 -15.51
C ALA A 267 5.98 -11.19 -14.67
N VAL A 268 6.71 -10.86 -13.60
CA VAL A 268 6.36 -9.79 -12.66
C VAL A 268 6.23 -8.42 -13.31
N PRO A 269 7.14 -7.98 -14.22
CA PRO A 269 6.99 -6.69 -14.90
C PRO A 269 5.65 -6.55 -15.64
N ALA A 270 5.25 -7.60 -16.38
CA ALA A 270 3.98 -7.60 -17.12
C ALA A 270 2.75 -7.60 -16.21
N LEU A 271 2.87 -8.14 -14.98
CA LEU A 271 1.80 -8.08 -13.98
C LEU A 271 1.67 -6.68 -13.38
N LEU A 272 2.79 -5.96 -13.18
CA LEU A 272 2.78 -4.56 -12.79
C LEU A 272 2.15 -3.67 -13.86
N ASP A 273 2.46 -3.88 -15.14
CA ASP A 273 1.85 -3.13 -16.26
C ASP A 273 0.32 -3.31 -16.32
N ARG A 274 -0.17 -4.51 -15.97
CA ARG A 274 -1.62 -4.77 -15.86
C ARG A 274 -2.27 -4.01 -14.72
N MET A 275 -1.50 -3.61 -13.71
CA MET A 275 -1.94 -2.81 -12.57
C MET A 275 -1.59 -1.33 -12.75
N THR A 276 -1.68 -0.86 -13.99
CA THR A 276 -1.45 0.55 -14.38
C THR A 276 -2.59 1.06 -15.27
N ALA A 277 -2.96 2.33 -15.12
CA ALA A 277 -3.92 3.03 -15.97
C ALA A 277 -3.43 4.47 -16.26
N PRO A 278 -3.45 4.96 -17.52
CA PRO A 278 -3.79 4.21 -18.73
C PRO A 278 -2.80 3.07 -19.03
N PRO A 279 -3.22 2.03 -19.77
CA PRO A 279 -2.36 0.89 -20.11
C PRO A 279 -1.13 1.23 -20.93
N ALA A 280 -1.11 2.38 -21.60
CA ALA A 280 0.01 2.85 -22.40
C ALA A 280 1.17 3.41 -21.53
N LEU A 281 0.97 3.62 -20.22
CA LEU A 281 2.04 4.03 -19.33
C LEU A 281 3.04 2.89 -19.14
N SER A 282 4.28 3.11 -19.60
CA SER A 282 5.40 2.19 -19.35
C SER A 282 6.28 2.76 -18.25
N LEU A 283 5.92 2.50 -16.99
CA LEU A 283 6.66 3.03 -15.84
C LEU A 283 7.94 2.23 -15.58
N PRO A 284 9.02 2.87 -15.08
CA PRO A 284 10.17 2.16 -14.54
C PRO A 284 9.74 1.18 -13.45
N LYS A 285 10.40 0.02 -13.38
CA LYS A 285 10.06 -1.02 -12.39
C LYS A 285 11.29 -1.48 -11.65
N ILE A 286 11.10 -1.81 -10.39
CA ILE A 286 12.10 -2.46 -9.55
C ILE A 286 11.55 -3.83 -9.17
N ILE A 287 12.30 -4.88 -9.52
CA ILE A 287 12.01 -6.24 -9.07
C ILE A 287 13.06 -6.62 -8.04
N ILE A 288 12.60 -6.77 -6.81
CA ILE A 288 13.40 -7.19 -5.67
C ILE A 288 13.31 -8.71 -5.55
N PHE A 289 14.42 -9.36 -5.22
CA PHE A 289 14.51 -10.79 -4.94
C PHE A 289 15.13 -10.98 -3.56
N ALA A 290 14.49 -11.82 -2.74
CA ALA A 290 15.01 -12.33 -1.48
C ALA A 290 15.53 -13.74 -1.72
#